data_AF-A0A931WQQ1-F1
#
_entry.id   AF-A0A931WQQ1-F1
#
_cell.length_a   1.000
_cell.length_b   1.000
_cell.length_c   1.000
_cell.angle_alpha   90.00
_cell.angle_beta   90.00
_cell.angle_gamma   90.00
#
_symmetry.space_group_name_H-M   'P 1'
#
loop_
_entity.id
_entity.type
_entity.pdbx_description
1 polymer ?
#
loop_
_entity_poly.entity_id
_entity_poly.type
_entity_poly.pdbx_seq_one_letter_code
_entity_poly.pdbx_strand_id
1 'polypeptide(L)'
;MKGDDGKVVNWAIEMGSPNNLIRRGVNRNTVPVGIEVTVEGYRAKDGSPTANGTTIRMPDGRQLFAASSAPGAPTGETGGQRR
;
A
#
# COMPACT_ATOMS: atom_id res chain seq x y z
N MET A 1 8.04 -3.69 10.00
CA MET A 1 6.98 -3.79 11.04
C MET A 1 7.52 -4.60 12.22
N LYS A 2 7.01 -4.45 13.44
CA LYS A 2 7.34 -5.39 14.54
C LYS A 2 6.44 -6.62 14.42
N GLY A 3 7.03 -7.82 14.45
CA GLY A 3 6.31 -9.09 14.50
C GLY A 3 5.81 -9.38 15.91
N ASP A 4 5.03 -10.46 16.05
CA ASP A 4 4.42 -10.88 17.34
C ASP A 4 5.46 -11.18 18.42
N ASP A 5 6.70 -11.49 18.02
CA ASP A 5 7.86 -11.72 18.89
C ASP A 5 8.65 -10.44 19.21
N GLY A 6 8.14 -9.28 18.82
CA GLY A 6 8.77 -7.98 19.02
C GLY A 6 9.93 -7.66 18.06
N LYS A 7 10.29 -8.57 17.15
CA LYS A 7 11.39 -8.36 16.19
C LYS A 7 10.94 -7.54 14.99
N VAL A 8 11.87 -6.80 14.40
CA VAL A 8 11.62 -6.10 13.14
C VAL A 8 11.53 -7.14 12.00
N VAL A 9 10.37 -7.19 11.37
CA VAL A 9 10.10 -7.93 10.15
C VAL A 9 10.18 -6.97 8.97
N ASN A 10 11.00 -7.31 7.98
CA ASN A 10 11.07 -6.61 6.71
C ASN A 10 9.94 -7.12 5.80
N TRP A 11 9.17 -6.20 5.23
CA TRP A 11 8.02 -6.52 4.38
C TRP A 11 8.26 -6.08 2.94
N ALA A 12 7.92 -6.94 1.99
CA ALA A 12 7.84 -6.60 0.59
C ALA A 12 6.41 -6.20 0.22
N ILE A 13 6.20 -4.98 -0.25
CA ILE A 13 4.89 -4.49 -0.67
C ILE A 13 4.89 -4.37 -2.20
N GLU A 14 4.07 -5.19 -2.85
CA GLU A 14 3.83 -5.12 -4.29
C GLU A 14 2.73 -4.13 -4.60
N MET A 15 2.89 -3.37 -5.67
CA MET A 15 1.95 -2.35 -6.13
C MET A 15 1.70 -2.51 -7.63
N GLY A 16 0.76 -1.73 -8.17
CA GLY A 16 0.54 -1.64 -9.62
C GLY A 16 1.82 -1.28 -10.38
N SER A 17 1.82 -1.53 -11.71
CA SER A 17 3.03 -1.43 -12.52
C SER A 17 3.73 -0.06 -12.41
N PRO A 18 5.07 0.00 -12.53
CA PRO A 18 5.83 1.25 -12.42
C PRO A 18 5.29 2.39 -13.28
N ASN A 19 4.84 2.09 -14.50
CA ASN A 19 4.24 3.08 -15.41
C ASN A 19 2.95 3.71 -14.85
N ASN A 20 2.12 2.94 -14.15
CA ASN A 20 0.91 3.46 -13.49
C ASN A 20 1.28 4.37 -12.30
N LEU A 21 2.30 3.99 -11.53
CA LEU A 21 2.77 4.78 -10.39
C LEU A 21 3.38 6.11 -10.84
N ILE A 22 4.23 6.10 -11.87
CA ILE A 22 4.84 7.31 -12.44
C ILE A 22 3.77 8.27 -12.96
N ARG A 23 2.76 7.78 -13.68
CA ARG A 23 1.63 8.61 -14.15
C ARG A 23 0.81 9.22 -13.01
N ARG A 24 0.87 8.65 -11.81
CA ARG A 24 0.24 9.17 -10.58
C ARG A 24 1.18 10.04 -9.75
N GLY A 25 2.34 10.41 -10.30
CA GLY A 25 3.30 11.29 -9.66
C GLY A 25 4.21 10.61 -8.64
N VAL A 26 4.20 9.27 -8.57
CA VAL A 26 5.13 8.51 -7.73
C VAL A 26 6.50 8.46 -8.42
N ASN A 27 7.52 8.87 -7.70
CA ASN A 27 8.92 8.79 -8.09
C ASN A 27 9.77 8.30 -6.91
N ARG A 28 11.07 8.13 -7.12
CA ARG A 28 12.03 7.67 -6.09
C ARG A 28 11.99 8.50 -4.79
N ASN A 29 11.62 9.77 -4.88
CA ASN A 29 11.59 10.69 -3.73
C ASN A 29 10.21 10.74 -3.06
N THR A 30 9.20 10.01 -3.58
CA THR A 30 7.84 10.06 -3.05
C THR A 30 7.70 9.29 -1.73
N VAL A 31 8.54 8.28 -1.50
CA VAL A 31 8.63 7.54 -0.23
C VAL A 31 10.09 7.59 0.22
N PRO A 32 10.51 8.65 0.93
CA PRO A 32 11.88 8.77 1.42
C PRO A 32 12.20 7.68 2.44
N VAL A 33 13.48 7.31 2.55
CA VAL A 33 13.91 6.44 3.64
C VAL A 33 13.65 7.12 4.99
N GLY A 34 13.12 6.38 5.95
CA GLY A 34 12.85 6.86 7.31
C GLY A 34 11.47 7.46 7.53
N ILE A 35 10.63 7.56 6.49
CA ILE A 35 9.23 7.92 6.71
C ILE A 35 8.41 6.70 7.15
N GLU A 36 7.43 6.95 8.00
CA GLU A 36 6.41 5.96 8.33
C GLU A 36 5.25 6.07 7.34
N VAL A 37 4.74 4.95 6.84
CA VAL A 37 3.58 4.92 5.95
C VAL A 37 2.61 3.86 6.43
N THR A 38 1.32 4.11 6.20
CA THR A 38 0.29 3.07 6.38
C THR A 38 0.01 2.42 5.04
N VAL A 39 0.09 1.09 4.99
CA VAL A 39 -0.22 0.32 3.79
C VAL A 39 -1.47 -0.51 4.05
N GLU A 40 -2.46 -0.34 3.19
CA GLU A 40 -3.64 -1.22 3.10
C GLU A 40 -3.42 -2.20 1.94
N GLY A 41 -3.83 -3.45 2.14
CA GLY A 41 -3.63 -4.48 1.13
C GLY A 41 -3.89 -5.89 1.62
N TYR A 42 -3.52 -6.85 0.78
CA TYR A 42 -3.70 -8.28 1.02
C TYR A 42 -2.36 -8.95 1.27
N ARG A 43 -2.18 -9.52 2.47
CA ARG A 43 -1.02 -10.35 2.78
C ARG A 43 -1.01 -11.61 1.90
N ALA A 44 0.19 -12.05 1.52
CA ALA A 44 0.39 -13.32 0.83
C ALA A 44 -0.17 -14.50 1.65
N LYS A 45 -0.83 -15.45 0.96
CA LYS A 45 -1.48 -16.61 1.59
C LYS A 45 -0.48 -17.63 2.14
N ASP A 46 0.75 -17.62 1.65
CA ASP A 46 1.84 -18.50 2.07
C ASP A 46 2.48 -18.09 3.41
N GLY A 47 2.02 -16.99 4.02
CA GLY A 47 2.51 -16.49 5.29
C GLY A 47 3.81 -15.69 5.18
N SER A 48 4.39 -15.52 3.99
CA SER A 48 5.56 -14.65 3.78
C SER A 48 5.24 -13.21 4.19
N PRO A 49 6.25 -12.40 4.58
CA PRO A 49 6.07 -10.98 4.86
C PRO A 49 5.95 -10.18 3.56
N THR A 50 5.04 -10.62 2.70
CA THR A 50 4.74 -10.01 1.41
C THR A 50 3.27 -9.61 1.41
N ALA A 51 2.97 -8.45 0.83
CA ALA A 51 1.59 -8.02 0.65
C ALA A 51 1.40 -7.34 -0.70
N ASN A 52 0.23 -7.53 -1.29
CA ASN A 52 -0.25 -6.74 -2.40
C ASN A 52 -0.94 -5.48 -1.85
N GLY A 53 -0.30 -4.33 -1.98
CA GLY A 53 -0.85 -3.04 -1.52
C GLY A 53 -1.92 -2.52 -2.47
N THR A 54 -3.01 -2.01 -1.90
CA THR A 54 -4.08 -1.28 -2.62
C THR A 54 -3.94 0.24 -2.43
N THR A 55 -3.57 0.66 -1.21
CA THR A 55 -3.42 2.07 -0.84
C THR A 55 -2.20 2.25 0.07
N ILE A 56 -1.39 3.28 -0.20
CA ILE A 56 -0.38 3.78 0.74
C ILE A 56 -0.79 5.18 1.21
N ARG A 57 -0.93 5.36 2.52
CA ARG A 57 -1.20 6.66 3.14
C ARG A 57 0.09 7.21 3.73
N MET A 58 0.44 8.41 3.30
CA MET A 58 1.60 9.17 3.72
C MET A 58 1.27 9.98 4.99
N PRO A 59 2.27 10.34 5.83
CA PRO A 59 2.04 11.16 7.02
C PRO A 59 1.47 12.55 6.72
N ASP A 60 1.77 13.09 5.54
CA ASP A 60 1.28 14.38 5.06
C ASP A 60 -0.17 14.34 4.54
N GLY A 61 -0.84 13.18 4.63
CA GLY A 61 -2.21 12.97 4.17
C GLY A 61 -2.34 12.58 2.71
N ARG A 62 -1.25 12.56 1.93
CA ARG A 62 -1.28 12.08 0.53
C ARG A 62 -1.55 10.58 0.48
N GLN A 63 -2.27 10.15 -0.55
CA GLN A 63 -2.53 8.74 -0.80
C GLN A 63 -1.96 8.33 -2.15
N LEU A 64 -1.24 7.22 -2.17
CA LEU A 64 -0.76 6.57 -3.38
C LEU A 64 -1.63 5.33 -3.62
N PHE A 65 -2.46 5.39 -4.65
CA PHE A 65 -3.28 4.26 -5.06
C PHE A 65 -2.42 3.29 -5.88
N ALA A 66 -2.22 2.09 -5.35
CA ALA A 66 -1.76 0.96 -6.12
C ALA A 66 -3.00 0.35 -6.77
N ALA A 67 -3.23 0.63 -8.06
CA ALA A 67 -4.18 -0.17 -8.82
C ALA A 67 -3.57 -1.57 -8.97
N SER A 68 -3.65 -2.39 -7.93
CA SER A 68 -3.26 -3.78 -8.00
C SER A 68 -4.37 -4.55 -8.70
N SER A 69 -3.98 -5.47 -9.59
CA SER A 69 -4.87 -6.22 -10.46
C SER A 69 -5.62 -7.35 -9.76
N ALA A 70 -5.88 -7.25 -8.45
CA ALA A 70 -6.53 -8.30 -7.67
C ALA A 70 -8.04 -8.36 -8.02
N PRO A 71 -8.52 -9.39 -8.74
CA PRO A 71 -9.94 -9.57 -8.97
C PRO A 71 -10.52 -10.21 -7.71
N GLY A 72 -11.28 -9.46 -6.92
CA GLY A 72 -12.01 -10.02 -5.77
C GLY A 72 -11.83 -9.33 -4.41
N ALA A 73 -11.21 -8.14 -4.37
CA ALA A 73 -11.40 -7.25 -3.22
C ALA A 73 -12.89 -6.86 -3.15
N PRO A 74 -13.62 -7.11 -2.04
CA PRO A 74 -14.95 -6.52 -1.89
C PRO A 74 -14.75 -5.00 -1.95
N THR A 75 -15.36 -4.35 -2.93
CA THR A 75 -15.53 -2.90 -2.95
C THR A 75 -16.39 -2.56 -1.75
N GLY A 76 -15.76 -2.37 -0.59
CA GLY A 76 -16.42 -1.86 0.60
C GLY A 76 -16.82 -0.43 0.32
N GLU A 77 -18.07 -0.24 -0.07
CA GLU A 77 -18.77 1.03 0.04
C GLU A 77 -18.54 1.62 1.43
N THR A 78 -17.96 2.82 1.52
CA THR A 78 -18.36 3.81 2.54
C THR A 78 -18.00 5.21 2.05
N GLY A 79 -19.03 6.01 1.78
CA GLY A 79 -19.06 7.38 2.29
C GLY A 79 -19.03 8.53 1.27
N GLY A 80 -20.22 8.95 0.84
CA GLY A 80 -20.51 10.39 0.76
C GLY A 80 -20.54 11.01 -0.62
N GLN A 81 -21.60 10.73 -1.38
CA GLN A 81 -22.16 11.69 -2.31
C GLN A 81 -22.49 12.99 -1.53
N ARG A 82 -21.78 14.08 -1.82
CA ARG A 82 -22.27 15.43 -1.56
C ARG A 82 -22.07 16.28 -2.80
N ARG A 83 -23.10 16.33 -3.64
CA ARG A 83 -23.76 17.55 -4.09
C ARG A 83 -25.24 17.27 -4.26
#